data_AF-A0A7J4FZB1-F1
#
_entry.id   AF-A0A7J4FZB1-F1
#
_cell.length_a   1.000
_cell.length_b   1.000
_cell.length_c   1.000
_cell.angle_alpha   90.00
_cell.angle_beta   90.00
_cell.angle_gamma   90.00
#
_symmetry.space_group_name_H-M   'P 1'
#
loop_
_entity.id
_entity.type
_entity.pdbx_description
1 polymer ?
#
loop_
_entity_poly.entity_id
_entity_poly.type
_entity_poly.pdbx_seq_one_letter_code
_entity_poly.pdbx_strand_id
1 'polypeptide(L)'
;MKRYVGVIILTHFFTSCGKKEEGVGGVKWTIMGYFDGNNDLDISQNNTSFTIEDVHELEEVGSTDEVKVIVALGSLKTGGTVKYHYIEKHLNELSDSISSPVLKNLGTKDISEPQTLKEFIQYVVSNYPADH
;
A
#
# COMPACT_ATOMS: atom_id res chain seq x y z
N MET A 1 46.33 58.99 -9.49
CA MET A 1 45.56 58.12 -8.58
C MET A 1 44.20 57.83 -9.23
N LYS A 2 44.05 56.72 -9.95
CA LYS A 2 42.79 56.22 -10.52
C LYS A 2 42.73 54.73 -10.21
N ARG A 3 41.66 54.32 -9.53
CA ARG A 3 41.47 52.98 -8.95
C ARG A 3 40.99 52.01 -10.03
N TYR A 4 41.65 50.85 -10.13
CA TYR A 4 41.16 49.72 -10.90
C TYR A 4 40.05 49.00 -10.10
N VAL A 5 38.90 48.77 -10.72
CA VAL A 5 37.83 47.92 -10.18
C VAL A 5 38.14 46.48 -10.64
N GLY A 6 38.55 45.63 -9.70
CA GLY A 6 38.71 44.20 -9.94
C GLY A 6 37.37 43.50 -9.77
N VAL A 7 36.85 42.89 -10.83
CA VAL A 7 35.71 41.97 -10.76
C VAL A 7 36.23 40.63 -10.26
N ILE A 8 35.83 40.21 -9.06
CA ILE A 8 36.10 38.87 -8.53
C ILE A 8 34.91 37.99 -8.92
N ILE A 9 35.10 37.12 -9.92
CA ILE A 9 34.16 36.04 -10.21
C ILE A 9 34.42 34.94 -9.18
N LEU A 10 33.56 34.86 -8.17
CA LEU A 10 33.58 33.81 -7.15
C LEU A 10 32.84 32.59 -7.70
N THR A 11 33.55 31.72 -8.43
CA THR A 11 33.05 30.41 -8.84
C THR A 11 32.86 29.53 -7.60
N HIS A 12 31.61 29.39 -7.16
CA HIS A 12 31.23 28.38 -6.18
C HIS A 12 31.30 27.01 -6.83
N PHE A 13 32.41 26.31 -6.60
CA PHE A 13 32.43 24.86 -6.74
C PHE A 13 31.51 24.27 -5.67
N PHE A 14 30.27 23.96 -6.05
CA PHE A 14 29.46 23.03 -5.28
C PHE A 14 30.14 21.67 -5.39
N THR A 15 30.94 21.32 -4.40
CA THR A 15 31.28 19.93 -4.14
C THR A 15 29.97 19.24 -3.78
N SER A 16 29.30 18.72 -4.81
CA SER A 16 28.30 17.66 -4.64
C SER A 16 29.05 16.49 -4.02
N CYS A 17 29.08 16.47 -2.69
CA CYS A 17 29.50 15.33 -1.92
C CYS A 17 28.47 14.25 -2.25
N GLY A 18 28.79 13.44 -3.26
CA GLY A 18 28.03 12.25 -3.58
C GLY A 18 27.94 11.44 -2.31
N LYS A 19 26.78 11.51 -1.64
CA LYS A 19 26.37 10.45 -0.75
C LYS A 19 26.39 9.20 -1.61
N LYS A 20 27.36 8.33 -1.35
CA LYS A 20 27.18 6.92 -1.63
C LYS A 20 25.89 6.56 -0.90
N GLU A 21 24.85 6.25 -1.65
CA GLU A 21 23.68 5.57 -1.11
C GLU A 21 24.19 4.21 -0.63
N GLU A 22 24.59 4.17 0.64
CA GLU A 22 24.70 2.92 1.36
C GLU A 22 23.30 2.34 1.37
N GLY A 23 23.13 1.17 0.74
CA GLY A 23 21.84 0.53 0.56
C GLY A 23 21.17 0.27 1.90
N VAL A 24 20.28 1.18 2.28
CA VAL A 24 19.17 0.87 3.17
C VAL A 24 18.34 -0.14 2.38
N GLY A 25 18.20 -1.36 2.89
CA GLY A 25 17.42 -2.40 2.21
C GLY A 25 16.02 -1.88 1.91
N GLY A 26 15.79 -1.47 0.65
CA GLY A 26 14.48 -0.99 0.20
C GLY A 26 13.47 -2.13 0.15
N VAL A 27 12.19 -1.78 0.02
CA VAL A 27 11.11 -2.75 -0.13
C VAL A 27 11.43 -3.66 -1.32
N LYS A 28 11.52 -4.96 -1.06
CA LYS A 28 11.81 -6.00 -2.06
C LYS A 28 10.58 -6.41 -2.81
N TRP A 29 9.45 -6.55 -2.11
CA TRP A 29 8.19 -6.98 -2.69
C TRP A 29 7.03 -6.15 -2.17
N THR A 30 6.14 -5.77 -3.06
CA THR A 30 4.79 -5.35 -2.69
C THR A 30 3.79 -6.39 -3.20
N ILE A 31 3.15 -7.10 -2.26
CA ILE A 31 2.10 -8.06 -2.55
C ILE A 31 0.76 -7.32 -2.59
N MET A 32 -0.02 -7.56 -3.64
CA MET A 32 -1.35 -6.99 -3.83
C MET A 32 -2.42 -8.07 -3.68
N GLY A 33 -3.26 -7.96 -2.65
CA GLY A 33 -4.49 -8.75 -2.54
C GLY A 33 -5.66 -7.99 -3.15
N TYR A 34 -6.44 -8.63 -4.01
CA TYR A 34 -7.63 -8.03 -4.63
C TYR A 34 -8.80 -8.99 -4.52
N PHE A 35 -9.68 -8.75 -3.55
CA PHE A 35 -10.75 -9.65 -3.15
C PHE A 35 -12.12 -9.08 -3.54
N ASP A 36 -12.68 -9.61 -4.63
CA ASP A 36 -14.05 -9.34 -5.08
C ASP A 36 -15.05 -10.24 -4.35
N GLY A 37 -15.25 -9.97 -3.06
CA GLY A 37 -16.17 -10.71 -2.18
C GLY A 37 -17.61 -10.18 -2.22
N ASN A 38 -18.01 -9.35 -3.17
CA ASN A 38 -19.39 -8.84 -3.23
C ASN A 38 -20.33 -9.83 -3.95
N ASN A 39 -20.23 -11.12 -3.65
CA ASN A 39 -21.01 -12.20 -4.23
C ASN A 39 -21.24 -13.34 -3.21
N ASP A 40 -21.91 -14.41 -3.63
CA ASP A 40 -22.30 -15.53 -2.77
C ASP A 40 -21.13 -16.41 -2.29
N LEU A 41 -19.93 -16.27 -2.88
CA LEU A 41 -18.72 -16.93 -2.40
C LEU A 41 -18.11 -16.26 -1.16
N ASP A 42 -18.61 -15.10 -0.73
CA ASP A 42 -18.10 -14.43 0.46
C ASP A 42 -18.61 -15.06 1.75
N ILE A 43 -19.79 -15.68 1.74
CA ILE A 43 -20.41 -16.16 2.98
C ILE A 43 -19.98 -17.58 3.31
N SER A 44 -19.33 -17.76 4.46
CA SER A 44 -18.92 -19.05 5.00
C SER A 44 -20.07 -19.83 5.65
N GLN A 45 -19.83 -21.11 5.96
CA GLN A 45 -20.75 -21.96 6.70
C GLN A 45 -21.06 -21.43 8.11
N ASN A 46 -20.15 -20.64 8.69
CA ASN A 46 -20.32 -20.01 10.00
C ASN A 46 -20.98 -18.64 9.91
N ASN A 47 -21.46 -18.25 8.72
CA ASN A 47 -22.00 -16.92 8.43
C ASN A 47 -20.97 -15.83 8.76
N THR A 48 -19.73 -16.02 8.31
CA THR A 48 -18.61 -15.06 8.31
C THR A 48 -18.18 -14.79 6.86
N SER A 49 -17.28 -13.85 6.62
CA SER A 49 -16.72 -13.56 5.30
C SER A 49 -15.44 -14.37 5.03
N PHE A 50 -15.43 -15.19 3.97
CA PHE A 50 -14.22 -15.87 3.50
C PHE A 50 -13.14 -14.88 3.08
N THR A 51 -13.50 -13.77 2.41
CA THR A 51 -12.50 -12.78 1.99
C THR A 51 -11.88 -12.03 3.15
N ILE A 52 -12.63 -11.80 4.24
CA ILE A 52 -12.09 -11.22 5.47
C ILE A 52 -11.22 -12.24 6.22
N GLU A 53 -11.61 -13.52 6.25
CA GLU A 53 -10.79 -14.60 6.83
C GLU A 53 -9.44 -14.72 6.09
N ASP A 54 -9.42 -14.67 4.76
CA ASP A 54 -8.18 -14.63 3.97
C ASP A 54 -7.29 -13.41 4.35
N VAL A 55 -7.91 -12.27 4.68
CA VAL A 55 -7.17 -11.10 5.17
C VAL A 55 -6.63 -11.33 6.58
N HIS A 56 -7.36 -12.02 7.46
CA HIS A 56 -6.85 -12.39 8.79
C HIS A 56 -5.60 -13.26 8.67
N GLU A 57 -5.55 -14.22 7.73
CA GLU A 57 -4.35 -15.02 7.48
C GLU A 57 -3.15 -14.16 7.08
N LEU A 58 -3.36 -13.07 6.33
CA LEU A 58 -2.32 -12.08 6.02
C LEU A 58 -1.95 -11.23 7.25
N GLU A 59 -2.91 -10.88 8.10
CA GLU A 59 -2.68 -10.16 9.37
C GLU A 59 -1.90 -11.01 10.38
N GLU A 60 -1.96 -12.34 10.36
CA GLU A 60 -1.15 -13.18 11.25
C GLU A 60 0.37 -12.99 11.04
N VAL A 61 0.77 -12.63 9.82
CA VAL A 61 2.18 -12.37 9.45
C VAL A 61 2.50 -10.87 9.35
N GLY A 62 1.62 -10.08 8.73
CA GLY A 62 1.78 -8.63 8.54
C GLY A 62 2.85 -8.22 7.52
N SER A 63 2.84 -6.93 7.15
CA SER A 63 3.92 -6.31 6.38
C SER A 63 5.20 -6.15 7.22
N THR A 64 6.35 -6.15 6.55
CA THR A 64 7.69 -5.92 7.13
C THR A 64 8.38 -4.74 6.42
N ASP A 65 9.63 -4.44 6.76
CA ASP A 65 10.40 -3.40 6.05
C ASP A 65 10.75 -3.80 4.61
N GLU A 66 10.91 -5.09 4.32
CA GLU A 66 11.25 -5.61 2.99
C GLU A 66 10.03 -6.06 2.18
N VAL A 67 8.90 -6.37 2.82
CA VAL A 67 7.68 -6.84 2.15
C VAL A 67 6.48 -6.03 2.61
N LYS A 68 5.80 -5.37 1.67
CA LYS A 68 4.53 -4.67 1.94
C LYS A 68 3.37 -5.48 1.39
N VAL A 69 2.27 -5.54 2.12
CA VAL A 69 1.04 -6.21 1.67
C VAL A 69 -0.08 -5.19 1.67
N ILE A 70 -0.64 -4.90 0.50
CA ILE A 70 -1.74 -3.97 0.31
C ILE A 70 -2.94 -4.73 -0.23
N VAL A 71 -4.08 -4.58 0.41
CA VAL A 71 -5.30 -5.32 0.06
C VAL A 71 -6.38 -4.36 -0.38
N ALA A 72 -7.03 -4.62 -1.51
CA ALA A 72 -8.36 -4.12 -1.82
C ALA A 72 -9.39 -5.23 -1.56
N LEU A 73 -10.42 -4.93 -0.78
CA LEU A 73 -11.46 -5.90 -0.44
C LEU A 73 -12.84 -5.25 -0.48
N GLY A 74 -13.80 -5.94 -1.10
CA GLY A 74 -15.23 -5.77 -0.88
C GLY A 74 -15.81 -7.04 -0.26
N SER A 75 -16.72 -6.88 0.71
CA SER A 75 -17.40 -8.01 1.36
C SER A 75 -18.85 -7.66 1.67
N LEU A 76 -19.74 -8.65 1.51
CA LEU A 76 -21.15 -8.56 1.90
C LEU A 76 -21.31 -8.29 3.40
N LYS A 77 -20.39 -8.78 4.24
CA LYS A 77 -20.40 -8.55 5.71
C LYS A 77 -20.15 -7.10 6.10
N THR A 78 -19.52 -6.33 5.23
CA THR A 78 -19.27 -4.90 5.43
C THR A 78 -20.27 -4.01 4.69
N GLY A 79 -21.40 -4.57 4.24
CA GLY A 79 -22.39 -3.86 3.44
C GLY A 79 -21.96 -3.62 1.99
N GLY A 80 -21.03 -4.42 1.48
CA GLY A 80 -20.53 -4.34 0.11
C GLY A 80 -19.59 -3.17 -0.16
N THR A 81 -19.09 -2.51 0.88
CA THR A 81 -18.15 -1.39 0.73
C THR A 81 -16.77 -1.89 0.35
N VAL A 82 -16.09 -1.19 -0.56
CA VAL A 82 -14.74 -1.51 -1.00
C VAL A 82 -13.74 -0.61 -0.27
N LYS A 83 -12.72 -1.23 0.33
CA LYS A 83 -11.66 -0.51 1.06
C LYS A 83 -10.29 -1.05 0.67
N TYR A 84 -9.30 -0.16 0.74
CA TYR A 84 -7.89 -0.50 0.67
C TYR A 84 -7.31 -0.53 2.08
N HIS A 85 -6.55 -1.56 2.41
CA HIS A 85 -5.90 -1.77 3.70
C HIS A 85 -4.39 -1.94 3.52
N TYR A 86 -3.62 -1.39 4.45
CA TYR A 86 -2.21 -1.74 4.64
C TYR A 86 -2.14 -2.82 5.69
N ILE A 87 -1.68 -4.02 5.34
CA ILE A 87 -1.76 -5.15 6.27
C ILE A 87 -0.67 -5.06 7.33
N GLU A 88 -1.07 -4.98 8.58
CA GLU A 88 -0.22 -5.03 9.77
C GLU A 88 -0.43 -6.33 10.54
N LYS A 89 0.51 -6.66 11.42
CA LYS A 89 0.40 -7.90 12.20
C LYS A 89 -0.65 -7.75 13.30
N HIS A 90 -1.68 -8.59 13.26
CA HIS A 90 -2.69 -8.75 14.29
C HIS A 90 -2.85 -10.25 14.64
N LEU A 91 -3.39 -10.56 15.82
CA LEU A 91 -3.46 -11.95 16.35
C LEU A 91 -4.77 -12.26 17.09
N ASN A 92 -5.69 -11.31 17.17
CA ASN A 92 -6.93 -11.41 17.97
C ASN A 92 -8.06 -10.62 17.31
N GLU A 93 -8.26 -10.84 16.02
CA GLU A 93 -9.20 -10.18 15.15
C GLU A 93 -10.62 -10.58 15.55
N LEU A 94 -11.53 -9.60 15.55
CA LEU A 94 -12.95 -9.90 15.65
C LEU A 94 -13.44 -10.37 14.28
N SER A 95 -14.33 -11.37 14.29
CA SER A 95 -14.97 -11.87 13.08
C SER A 95 -15.60 -10.74 12.27
N ASP A 96 -15.48 -10.82 10.93
CA ASP A 96 -15.99 -9.84 9.97
C ASP A 96 -15.45 -8.41 10.16
N SER A 97 -14.31 -8.25 10.82
CA SER A 97 -13.61 -6.97 10.97
C SER A 97 -12.16 -7.10 10.55
N ILE A 98 -11.59 -6.05 9.96
CA ILE A 98 -10.16 -5.99 9.60
C ILE A 98 -9.51 -4.97 10.54
N SER A 99 -8.45 -5.37 11.23
CA SER A 99 -7.77 -4.52 12.21
C SER A 99 -6.76 -3.56 11.55
N SER A 100 -6.23 -3.98 10.40
CA SER A 100 -5.27 -3.28 9.59
C SER A 100 -5.77 -1.91 9.13
N PRO A 101 -4.92 -0.88 9.14
CA PRO A 101 -5.28 0.48 8.76
C PRO A 101 -5.97 0.58 7.39
N VAL A 102 -7.10 1.30 7.34
CA VAL A 102 -7.75 1.67 6.08
C VAL A 102 -6.95 2.80 5.42
N LEU A 103 -6.38 2.51 4.26
CA LEU A 103 -5.69 3.49 3.41
C LEU A 103 -6.66 4.34 2.59
N LYS A 104 -7.73 3.71 2.09
CA LYS A 104 -8.73 4.36 1.25
C LYS A 104 -10.07 3.65 1.39
N ASN A 105 -11.14 4.41 1.55
CA ASN A 105 -12.51 3.88 1.52
C ASN A 105 -13.18 4.35 0.22
N LEU A 106 -13.52 3.41 -0.65
CA LEU A 106 -14.20 3.69 -1.91
C LEU A 106 -15.73 3.69 -1.76
N GLY A 107 -16.25 3.26 -0.60
CA GLY A 107 -17.69 3.07 -0.40
C GLY A 107 -18.23 1.97 -1.31
N THR A 108 -19.47 2.12 -1.76
CA THR A 108 -20.06 1.23 -2.76
C THR A 108 -19.39 1.45 -4.11
N LYS A 109 -18.63 0.47 -4.56
CA LYS A 109 -17.91 0.48 -5.85
C LYS A 109 -18.01 -0.91 -6.46
N ASP A 110 -18.20 -0.96 -7.76
CA ASP A 110 -18.06 -2.22 -8.50
C ASP A 110 -16.58 -2.59 -8.58
N ILE A 111 -16.20 -3.63 -7.83
CA ILE A 111 -14.83 -4.12 -7.75
C ILE A 111 -14.53 -5.17 -8.84
N SER A 112 -15.55 -5.66 -9.54
CA SER A 112 -15.40 -6.54 -10.71
C SER A 112 -15.03 -5.75 -11.98
N GLU A 113 -15.30 -4.44 -12.00
CA GLU A 113 -14.93 -3.55 -13.11
C GLU A 113 -13.41 -3.50 -13.32
N PRO A 114 -12.90 -3.77 -14.54
CA PRO A 114 -11.46 -3.76 -14.83
C PRO A 114 -10.77 -2.43 -14.51
N GLN A 115 -11.53 -1.33 -14.59
CA GLN A 115 -11.04 -0.01 -14.26
C GLN A 115 -10.76 0.14 -12.75
N THR A 116 -11.55 -0.51 -11.88
CA THR A 116 -11.30 -0.51 -10.43
C THR A 116 -10.00 -1.24 -10.09
N LEU A 117 -9.76 -2.41 -10.70
CA LEU A 117 -8.50 -3.14 -10.54
C LEU A 117 -7.30 -2.31 -11.03
N LYS A 118 -7.43 -1.66 -12.19
CA LYS A 118 -6.37 -0.80 -12.73
C LYS A 118 -6.06 0.37 -11.79
N GLU A 119 -7.08 1.02 -11.23
CA GLU A 119 -6.92 2.10 -10.26
C GLU A 119 -6.24 1.63 -8.97
N PHE A 120 -6.57 0.42 -8.50
CA PHE A 120 -5.88 -0.18 -7.37
C PHE A 120 -4.40 -0.44 -7.66
N ILE A 121 -4.08 -1.12 -8.78
CA ILE A 121 -2.69 -1.39 -9.18
C ILE A 121 -1.89 -0.08 -9.27
N GLN A 122 -2.46 0.93 -9.93
CA GLN A 122 -1.80 2.25 -10.06
C GLN A 122 -1.59 2.91 -8.70
N TYR A 123 -2.56 2.83 -7.81
CA TYR A 123 -2.42 3.32 -6.44
C TYR A 123 -1.28 2.62 -5.70
N VAL A 124 -1.25 1.29 -5.73
CA VAL A 124 -0.23 0.52 -4.99
C VAL A 124 1.16 0.77 -5.55
N VAL A 125 1.36 0.67 -6.87
CA VAL A 125 2.67 0.93 -7.51
C VAL A 125 3.18 2.34 -7.21
N SER A 126 2.30 3.33 -7.18
CA SER A 126 2.69 4.72 -6.93
C SER A 126 3.04 5.01 -5.46
N ASN A 127 2.42 4.32 -4.50
CA ASN A 127 2.56 4.64 -3.06
C ASN A 127 3.46 3.65 -2.31
N TYR A 128 3.62 2.43 -2.82
CA TYR A 128 4.40 1.35 -2.24
C TYR A 128 5.32 0.72 -3.29
N PRO A 129 6.26 1.51 -3.87
CA PRO A 129 7.21 0.98 -4.85
C PRO A 129 8.11 -0.08 -4.20
N ALA A 130 8.41 -1.13 -4.95
CA ALA A 130 9.27 -2.23 -4.55
C ALA A 130 10.17 -2.63 -5.71
N ASP A 131 11.22 -3.40 -5.40
CA ASP A 131 12.11 -3.98 -6.43
C ASP A 131 11.35 -4.97 -7.34
N HIS A 132 10.28 -5.60 -6.85
CA HIS A 132 9.45 -6.60 -7.53
C HIS A 132 7.95 -6.40 -7.32
#